data_AF-A0A3D0UTS7-F1
#
_entry.id   AF-A0A3D0UTS7-F1
#
_cell.length_a   1.000
_cell.length_b   1.000
_cell.length_c   1.000
_cell.angle_alpha   90.00
_cell.angle_beta   90.00
_cell.angle_gamma   90.00
#
_symmetry.space_group_name_H-M   'P 1'
#
loop_
_entity.id
_entity.type
_entity.pdbx_description
1 polymer ?
#
loop_
_entity_poly.entity_id
_entity_poly.type
_entity_poly.pdbx_seq_one_letter_code
_entity_poly.pdbx_strand_id
1 'polypeptide(L)'
;MDSLFPNLFIGFCGNVTYKKAQDLRDTLAIVRDSQLLLETDAPYLSPEGLRGTTNHPANISHLYDFVAQQKNLSLPALQTLIETNFKKVYGL
;
A
#
# COMPACT_ATOMS: atom_id res chain seq x y z
N MET A 1 13.39 14.12 -6.52
CA MET A 1 12.05 13.97 -5.89
C MET A 1 12.11 14.31 -4.40
N ASP A 2 13.24 14.08 -3.72
CA ASP A 2 13.42 14.31 -2.28
C ASP A 2 13.16 15.75 -1.79
N SER A 3 13.29 16.76 -2.65
CA SER A 3 13.15 18.18 -2.26
C SER A 3 11.79 18.81 -2.55
N LEU A 4 10.90 18.13 -3.28
CA LEU A 4 9.65 18.76 -3.75
C LEU A 4 8.46 18.51 -2.80
N PHE A 5 8.38 17.31 -2.21
CA PHE A 5 7.26 16.91 -1.36
C PHE A 5 7.71 16.13 -0.12
N PRO A 6 8.42 16.78 0.83
CA PRO A 6 9.00 16.09 1.98
C PRO A 6 7.95 15.52 2.94
N ASN A 7 6.75 16.08 2.96
CA ASN A 7 5.66 15.68 3.87
C ASN A 7 4.55 14.88 3.17
N LEU A 8 4.76 14.47 1.92
CA LEU A 8 3.78 13.67 1.18
C LEU A 8 3.97 12.19 1.47
N PHE A 9 2.87 11.47 1.68
CA PHE A 9 2.80 10.02 1.76
C PHE A 9 1.92 9.50 0.62
N ILE A 10 2.22 8.30 0.13
CA ILE A 10 1.54 7.68 -1.01
C ILE A 10 0.84 6.40 -0.54
N GLY A 11 -0.49 6.43 -0.57
CA GLY A 11 -1.34 5.28 -0.29
C GLY A 11 -1.50 4.38 -1.51
N PHE A 12 -1.40 3.07 -1.30
CA PHE A 12 -1.77 2.07 -2.29
C PHE A 12 -2.99 1.30 -1.80
N CYS A 13 -3.92 1.02 -2.72
CA CYS A 13 -5.13 0.24 -2.48
C CYS A 13 -5.05 -1.14 -3.14
N GLY A 14 -6.11 -1.94 -3.02
CA GLY A 14 -6.19 -3.28 -3.61
C GLY A 14 -5.99 -3.32 -5.13
N ASN A 15 -6.19 -2.20 -5.84
CA ASN A 15 -5.94 -2.11 -7.29
C ASN A 15 -4.48 -2.31 -7.72
N VAL A 16 -3.50 -2.14 -6.82
CA VAL A 16 -2.09 -2.46 -7.11
C VAL A 16 -1.87 -3.95 -7.42
N THR A 17 -2.75 -4.80 -6.89
CA THR A 17 -2.72 -6.25 -7.09
C THR A 17 -3.30 -6.67 -8.45
N TYR A 18 -3.95 -5.75 -9.19
CA TYR A 18 -4.66 -6.09 -10.42
C TYR A 18 -3.68 -6.47 -11.54
N LYS A 19 -4.00 -7.52 -12.31
CA LYS A 19 -3.12 -8.01 -13.39
C LYS A 19 -2.65 -6.91 -14.35
N LYS A 20 -3.54 -5.97 -14.71
CA LYS A 20 -3.26 -4.88 -15.65
C LYS A 20 -2.65 -3.61 -15.01
N ALA A 21 -2.48 -3.55 -13.69
CA ALA A 21 -2.00 -2.37 -12.98
C ALA A 21 -0.47 -2.30 -12.90
N GLN A 22 0.22 -2.44 -14.03
CA GLN A 22 1.69 -2.42 -14.03
C GLN A 22 2.23 -1.05 -13.61
N ASP A 23 1.65 0.04 -14.12
CA ASP A 23 2.06 1.40 -13.77
C ASP A 23 1.97 1.68 -12.25
N LEU A 24 0.99 1.08 -11.56
CA LEU A 24 0.88 1.18 -10.09
C LEU A 24 1.99 0.40 -9.39
N ARG A 25 2.34 -0.80 -9.89
CA ARG A 25 3.48 -1.57 -9.35
C ARG A 25 4.81 -0.87 -9.60
N ASP A 26 4.98 -0.26 -10.76
CA ASP A 26 6.17 0.53 -11.09
C ASP A 26 6.27 1.76 -10.17
N THR A 27 5.13 2.41 -9.89
CA THR A 27 5.05 3.47 -8.90
C THR A 27 5.41 2.97 -7.50
N LEU A 28 4.87 1.82 -7.07
CA LEU A 28 5.20 1.20 -5.79
C LEU A 28 6.70 0.93 -5.65
N ALA A 29 7.36 0.50 -6.73
CA ALA A 29 8.79 0.22 -6.74
C ALA A 29 9.65 1.48 -6.52
N ILE A 30 9.25 2.63 -7.07
CA ILE A 30 10.01 3.89 -6.95
C ILE A 30 9.64 4.72 -5.72
N VAL A 31 8.46 4.51 -5.13
CA VAL A 31 8.05 5.20 -3.90
C VAL A 31 8.99 4.82 -2.76
N ARG A 32 9.52 5.85 -2.08
CA ARG A 32 10.36 5.70 -0.89
C ARG A 32 9.58 5.01 0.22
N ASP A 33 10.23 4.08 0.87
CA ASP A 33 9.65 3.32 1.98
C ASP A 33 9.18 4.21 3.13
N SER A 34 9.84 5.34 3.39
CA SER A 34 9.44 6.32 4.41
C SER A 34 8.19 7.15 4.05
N GLN A 35 7.65 6.99 2.85
CA GLN A 35 6.44 7.66 2.37
C GLN A 35 5.31 6.68 2.04
N LEU A 36 5.54 5.38 2.20
CA LEU A 36 4.57 4.35 1.82
C LEU A 36 3.46 4.21 2.87
N LEU A 37 2.21 4.16 2.41
CA LEU A 37 1.03 3.78 3.19
C LEU A 37 0.24 2.72 2.43
N LEU A 38 -0.52 1.91 3.17
CA LEU A 38 -1.42 0.90 2.63
C LEU A 38 -2.83 1.14 3.17
N GLU A 39 -3.83 1.02 2.30
CA GLU A 39 -5.23 1.19 2.65
C GLU A 39 -6.13 0.25 1.82
N THR A 40 -7.39 0.08 2.24
CA THR A 40 -8.34 -0.73 1.47
C THR A 40 -9.17 0.09 0.50
N ASP A 41 -9.41 1.36 0.81
CA ASP A 41 -10.46 2.18 0.19
C ASP A 41 -11.84 1.49 0.22
N ALA A 42 -12.11 0.67 1.24
CA ALA A 42 -13.41 0.03 1.40
C ALA A 42 -14.52 1.11 1.50
N PRO A 43 -15.64 0.95 0.76
CA PRO A 43 -16.15 -0.28 0.13
C PRO A 43 -15.65 -0.58 -1.30
N TYR A 44 -14.69 0.19 -1.83
CA TYR A 44 -14.20 0.10 -3.19
C TYR A 44 -12.87 -0.69 -3.30
N LEU A 45 -12.42 -0.90 -4.53
CA LEU A 45 -11.08 -1.41 -4.85
C LEU A 45 -10.71 -2.76 -4.19
N SER A 46 -11.66 -3.70 -4.11
CA SER A 46 -11.39 -5.07 -3.68
C SER A 46 -10.18 -5.65 -4.42
N PRO A 47 -9.24 -6.32 -3.72
CA PRO A 47 -8.01 -6.83 -4.32
C PRO A 47 -8.28 -7.90 -5.38
N GLU A 48 -7.25 -8.21 -6.19
CA GLU A 48 -7.28 -9.30 -7.16
C GLU A 48 -7.67 -10.62 -6.46
N GLY A 49 -8.57 -11.38 -7.10
CA GLY A 49 -9.23 -12.55 -6.50
C GLY A 49 -10.59 -12.26 -5.84
N LEU A 50 -10.81 -11.02 -5.37
CA LEU A 50 -12.08 -10.56 -4.77
C LEU A 50 -12.75 -9.45 -5.60
N ARG A 51 -12.31 -9.24 -6.85
CA ARG A 51 -12.83 -8.15 -7.69
C ARG A 51 -14.32 -8.36 -7.99
N GLY A 52 -15.06 -7.24 -8.02
CA GLY A 52 -16.50 -7.24 -8.30
C GLY A 52 -17.38 -7.44 -7.06
N THR A 53 -16.80 -7.63 -5.88
CA THR A 53 -17.51 -7.61 -4.60
C THR A 53 -17.23 -6.34 -3.81
N THR A 54 -18.06 -6.04 -2.81
CA THR A 54 -17.82 -4.98 -1.83
C THR A 54 -16.52 -5.25 -1.06
N ASN A 55 -15.64 -4.25 -1.00
CA ASN A 55 -14.42 -4.38 -0.23
C ASN A 55 -14.67 -4.16 1.26
N HIS A 56 -13.80 -4.73 2.10
CA HIS A 56 -13.87 -4.62 3.55
C HIS A 56 -12.49 -4.30 4.14
N PRO A 57 -12.40 -3.60 5.28
CA PRO A 57 -11.13 -3.32 5.95
C PRO A 57 -10.31 -4.60 6.25
N ALA A 58 -10.99 -5.72 6.52
CA ALA A 58 -10.34 -7.01 6.77
C ALA A 58 -9.52 -7.53 5.57
N ASN A 59 -9.81 -7.08 4.34
CA ASN A 59 -9.08 -7.48 3.14
C ASN A 59 -7.70 -6.80 3.03
N ILE A 60 -7.32 -5.95 3.99
CA ILE A 60 -5.99 -5.31 4.00
C ILE A 60 -4.85 -6.32 4.02
N SER A 61 -5.06 -7.52 4.58
CA SER A 61 -4.06 -8.60 4.61
C SER A 61 -3.56 -8.97 3.21
N HIS A 62 -4.46 -9.06 2.23
CA HIS A 62 -4.10 -9.35 0.83
C HIS A 62 -3.15 -8.29 0.26
N LEU A 63 -3.33 -7.04 0.64
CA LEU A 63 -2.49 -5.94 0.19
C LEU A 63 -1.11 -6.00 0.87
N TYR A 64 -1.06 -6.27 2.17
CA TYR A 64 0.21 -6.45 2.89
C TYR A 64 1.03 -7.61 2.31
N ASP A 65 0.40 -8.76 2.07
CA ASP A 65 1.08 -9.93 1.50
C ASP A 65 1.65 -9.62 0.11
N PHE A 66 0.86 -8.95 -0.73
CA PHE A 66 1.28 -8.56 -2.08
C PHE A 66 2.44 -7.56 -2.03
N VAL A 67 2.33 -6.50 -1.24
CA VAL A 67 3.34 -5.44 -1.16
C VAL A 67 4.63 -5.95 -0.52
N ALA A 68 4.56 -6.83 0.47
CA ALA A 68 5.73 -7.45 1.08
C ALA A 68 6.56 -8.21 0.02
N GLN A 69 5.89 -8.95 -0.87
CA GLN A 69 6.54 -9.62 -1.99
C GLN A 69 7.17 -8.62 -2.98
N GLN A 70 6.44 -7.56 -3.37
CA GLN A 70 6.96 -6.56 -4.31
C GLN A 70 8.17 -5.80 -3.76
N LYS A 71 8.19 -5.53 -2.45
CA LYS A 71 9.27 -4.81 -1.75
C LYS A 71 10.39 -5.72 -1.23
N ASN A 72 10.27 -7.04 -1.40
CA ASN A 72 11.18 -8.03 -0.83
C ASN A 72 11.40 -7.86 0.69
N LEU A 73 10.30 -7.62 1.41
CA LEU A 73 10.29 -7.46 2.87
C LEU A 73 9.56 -8.64 3.52
N SER A 74 9.94 -8.96 4.75
CA SER A 74 9.09 -9.82 5.58
C SER A 74 7.82 -9.06 5.97
N LEU A 75 6.72 -9.81 6.19
CA LEU A 75 5.46 -9.21 6.62
C LEU A 75 5.61 -8.37 7.90
N PRO A 76 6.33 -8.81 8.96
CA PRO A 76 6.56 -7.99 10.15
C PRO A 76 7.34 -6.71 9.85
N ALA A 77 8.35 -6.75 8.97
CA ALA A 77 9.11 -5.57 8.60
C ALA A 77 8.24 -4.53 7.88
N LEU A 78 7.38 -4.98 6.96
CA LEU A 78 6.42 -4.11 6.30
C LEU A 78 5.40 -3.52 7.28
N GLN A 79 4.89 -4.30 8.23
CA GLN A 79 3.98 -3.81 9.27
C GLN A 79 4.61 -2.69 10.09
N THR A 80 5.84 -2.89 10.59
CA THR A 80 6.55 -1.86 11.35
C THR A 80 6.80 -0.59 10.51
N LEU A 81 7.15 -0.76 9.24
CA LEU A 81 7.35 0.36 8.31
C LEU A 81 6.06 1.17 8.12
N ILE A 82 4.94 0.51 7.81
CA ILE A 82 3.66 1.19 7.60
C ILE A 82 3.17 1.84 8.88
N GLU A 83 3.29 1.18 10.04
CA GLU A 83 2.93 1.76 11.34
C GLU A 83 3.77 3.00 11.65
N THR A 84 5.07 2.97 11.38
CA THR A 84 5.97 4.12 11.56
C THR A 84 5.54 5.30 10.69
N ASN A 85 5.16 5.04 9.44
CA ASN A 85 4.70 6.09 8.52
C ASN A 85 3.32 6.63 8.91
N PHE A 86 2.41 5.75 9.31
CA PHE A 86 1.08 6.08 9.80
C PHE A 86 1.15 7.03 11.01
N LYS A 87 1.97 6.68 12.01
CA LYS A 87 2.21 7.52 13.20
C LYS A 87 2.74 8.90 12.83
N LYS A 88 3.69 8.97 11.89
CA LYS A 88 4.23 10.25 11.41
C LYS A 88 3.20 11.13 10.71
N VAL A 89 2.38 10.56 9.83
CA VAL A 89 1.44 11.36 9.02
C VAL A 89 0.19 11.79 9.80
N TYR A 90 -0.28 10.95 10.74
CA TYR A 90 -1.50 11.23 11.52
C TYR A 90 -1.22 11.76 12.94
N GLY A 91 0.04 11.81 13.38
CA GLY A 91 0.42 12.34 14.69
C GLY A 91 0.02 11.43 15.86
N LEU A 92 0.23 10.12 15.71
CA LEU A 92 -0.11 9.07 16.68
C LEU A 92 1.13 8.33 17.21
#